data_AF-A0A1F3MIA7-F1
#
_entry.id   AF-A0A1F3MIA7-F1
#
_cell.length_a   1.000
_cell.length_b   1.000
_cell.length_c   1.000
_cell.angle_alpha   90.00
_cell.angle_beta   90.00
_cell.angle_gamma   90.00
#
_symmetry.space_group_name_H-M   'P 1'
#
loop_
_entity.id
_entity.type
_entity.pdbx_description
1 polymer ?
#
loop_
_entity_poly.entity_id
_entity_poly.type
_entity_poly.pdbx_seq_one_letter_code
_entity_poly.pdbx_strand_id
1 'polypeptide(L)'
;MKNYNKKTLILLINILMLSIGITKSSGQQVPDTSFNFRFSQTAYHPGKGPVILIDEAHNNYHTKDGGFFAFSKLLEQDGYQVNRLTDAVSGAGVLKNCKILVIANPLHTSNTNNWALPTPSAFSKEEINEIEKWVKTGADCF
;
A
#
# COMPACT_ATOMS: atom_id res chain seq x y z
N MET A 1 19.19 -26.04 52.00
CA MET A 1 19.50 -25.52 50.65
C MET A 1 19.71 -26.71 49.72
N LYS A 2 18.87 -26.89 48.68
CA LYS A 2 19.03 -28.01 47.73
C LYS A 2 20.27 -27.76 46.86
N ASN A 3 21.29 -28.62 46.96
CA ASN A 3 22.43 -28.61 46.05
C ASN A 3 21.98 -29.15 44.69
N TYR A 4 21.67 -28.25 43.76
CA TYR A 4 21.39 -28.64 42.39
C TYR A 4 22.68 -29.17 41.73
N ASN A 5 22.57 -30.33 41.06
CA ASN A 5 23.69 -30.92 40.33
C ASN A 5 24.11 -29.99 39.19
N LYS A 6 25.40 -29.72 39.04
CA LYS A 6 25.97 -28.87 37.98
C LYS A 6 25.45 -29.24 36.57
N LYS A 7 25.20 -30.53 36.32
CA LYS A 7 24.59 -31.02 35.07
C LYS A 7 23.14 -30.54 34.87
N THR A 8 22.35 -30.52 35.95
CA THR A 8 20.97 -30.01 35.94
C THR A 8 20.95 -28.51 35.69
N LEU A 9 21.87 -27.75 36.27
CA LEU A 9 21.99 -26.31 36.03
C LEU A 9 22.36 -26.01 34.57
N ILE A 10 23.33 -26.74 34.01
CA ILE A 10 23.71 -26.61 32.60
C ILE A 10 22.55 -26.98 31.67
N LEU A 11 21.80 -28.04 31.97
CA LEU A 11 20.63 -28.42 31.18
C LEU A 11 19.55 -27.34 31.19
N LEU A 12 19.26 -26.74 32.35
CA LEU A 12 18.28 -25.66 32.48
C LEU A 12 18.72 -24.40 31.72
N ILE A 13 20.01 -24.05 31.74
CA ILE A 13 20.56 -22.94 30.96
C ILE A 13 20.41 -23.20 29.46
N ASN A 14 20.68 -24.42 29.00
CA ASN A 14 20.52 -24.78 27.59
C ASN A 14 19.05 -24.75 27.14
N ILE A 15 18.12 -25.23 27.97
CA ILE A 15 16.67 -25.14 27.69
C ILE A 15 16.23 -23.67 27.61
N LEU A 16 16.71 -22.83 28.54
CA LEU A 16 16.40 -21.40 28.54
C LEU A 16 16.93 -20.72 27.27
N MET A 17 18.17 -21.01 26.86
CA MET A 17 18.75 -20.49 25.61
C MET A 17 17.97 -20.94 24.36
N LEU A 18 17.50 -22.19 24.32
CA LEU A 18 16.68 -22.70 23.20
C LEU A 18 15.31 -22.00 23.12
N SER A 19 14.70 -21.69 24.26
CA SER A 19 13.39 -21.03 24.31
C SER A 19 13.41 -19.56 23.84
N ILE A 20 14.57 -18.89 23.93
CA ILE A 20 14.74 -17.50 23.47
C ILE A 20 14.83 -17.42 21.93
N GLY A 21 15.25 -18.49 21.26
CA GLY A 21 15.40 -18.55 19.80
C GLY A 21 14.10 -18.73 19.00
N ILE A 22 12.95 -18.91 19.67
CA ILE A 22 11.64 -19.14 19.02
C ILE A 22 10.88 -17.82 18.87
N THR A 23 11.55 -16.74 18.46
CA THR A 23 10.84 -15.55 18.01
C THR A 23 10.26 -15.84 16.64
N LYS A 24 8.93 -15.77 16.49
CA LYS A 24 8.26 -15.84 15.19
C LYS A 24 8.80 -14.74 14.30
N SER A 25 9.73 -15.07 13.40
CA SER A 25 10.17 -14.15 12.37
C SER A 25 9.05 -14.06 11.33
N SER A 26 8.27 -12.98 11.40
CA SER A 26 7.35 -12.64 10.32
C SER A 26 8.17 -12.14 9.14
N GLY A 27 8.21 -12.90 8.05
CA GLY A 27 8.71 -12.40 6.76
C GLY A 27 7.74 -11.37 6.20
N GLN A 28 7.78 -10.14 6.72
CA GLN A 28 6.93 -9.06 6.26
C GLN A 28 7.47 -8.51 4.95
N GLN A 29 6.62 -8.39 3.93
CA GLN A 29 6.96 -7.61 2.75
C GLN A 29 7.06 -6.14 3.17
N VAL A 30 8.20 -5.50 2.89
CA VAL A 30 8.44 -4.08 3.15
C VAL A 30 8.77 -3.44 1.80
N PRO A 31 8.17 -2.27 1.48
CA PRO A 31 8.51 -1.56 0.24
C PRO A 31 9.99 -1.17 0.22
N ASP A 32 10.62 -1.25 -0.95
CA ASP A 32 11.95 -0.69 -1.14
C ASP A 32 11.87 0.84 -1.13
N THR A 33 12.24 1.43 0.00
CA THR A 33 12.27 2.88 0.20
C THR A 33 13.58 3.53 -0.25
N SER A 34 14.57 2.71 -0.64
CA SER A 34 15.88 3.16 -1.10
C SER A 34 15.97 3.28 -2.63
N PHE A 35 14.94 2.83 -3.34
CA PHE A 35 14.88 2.88 -4.80
C PHE A 35 15.08 4.30 -5.32
N ASN A 36 16.02 4.44 -6.26
CA ASN A 36 16.32 5.70 -6.90
C ASN A 36 16.65 5.46 -8.38
N PHE A 37 15.77 5.90 -9.27
CA PHE A 37 15.96 5.72 -10.71
C PHE A 37 16.78 6.86 -11.30
N ARG A 38 17.69 6.53 -12.23
CA ARG A 38 18.49 7.54 -12.95
C ARG A 38 17.88 7.77 -14.33
N PHE A 39 17.25 8.92 -14.50
CA PHE A 39 16.70 9.36 -15.78
C PHE A 39 17.80 10.00 -16.63
N SER A 40 17.91 9.60 -17.91
CA SER A 40 18.63 10.37 -18.92
C SER A 40 17.81 11.58 -19.37
N GLN A 41 16.49 11.43 -19.39
CA GLN A 41 15.49 12.45 -19.68
C GLN A 41 14.19 12.05 -18.97
N THR A 42 13.50 13.03 -18.37
CA THR A 42 12.18 12.82 -17.75
C THR A 42 11.07 13.00 -18.78
N ALA A 43 9.93 12.32 -18.58
CA ALA A 43 8.74 12.48 -19.41
C ALA A 43 8.19 13.91 -19.33
N TYR A 44 8.24 14.52 -18.14
CA TYR A 44 7.79 15.89 -17.89
C TYR A 44 8.82 16.68 -17.08
N HIS A 45 8.73 18.00 -17.13
CA HIS A 45 9.43 18.83 -16.15
C HIS A 45 8.91 18.50 -14.74
N PRO A 46 9.77 18.58 -13.70
CA PRO A 46 9.38 18.26 -12.32
C PRO A 46 8.07 18.93 -11.88
N GLY A 47 7.08 18.12 -11.53
CA GLY A 47 5.75 18.56 -11.09
C GLY A 47 4.90 19.24 -12.17
N LYS A 48 5.24 19.10 -13.46
CA LYS A 48 4.48 19.63 -14.60
C LYS A 48 3.74 18.57 -15.39
N GLY A 49 3.96 17.30 -15.08
CA GLY A 49 3.22 16.18 -15.64
C GLY A 49 1.78 16.10 -15.12
N PRO A 50 1.00 15.17 -15.67
CA PRO A 50 -0.38 14.97 -15.26
C PRO A 50 -0.49 14.53 -13.80
N VAL A 51 -1.66 14.80 -13.20
CA VAL A 51 -1.97 14.36 -11.83
C VAL A 51 -2.40 12.90 -11.86
N ILE A 52 -1.76 12.12 -10.99
CA ILE A 52 -2.07 10.73 -10.70
C ILE A 52 -2.61 10.67 -9.27
N LEU A 53 -3.75 10.01 -9.09
CA LEU A 53 -4.31 9.71 -7.77
C LEU A 53 -4.15 8.22 -7.48
N ILE A 54 -3.55 7.89 -6.33
CA ILE A 54 -3.50 6.54 -5.79
C ILE A 54 -4.63 6.41 -4.76
N ASP A 55 -5.51 5.43 -4.97
CA ASP A 55 -6.63 5.17 -4.06
C ASP A 55 -6.16 4.66 -2.70
N GLU A 56 -6.45 5.46 -1.68
CA GLU A 56 -6.27 5.11 -0.26
C GLU A 56 -7.58 5.20 0.53
N ALA A 57 -8.69 5.56 -0.12
CA ALA A 57 -10.00 5.70 0.49
C ALA A 57 -10.66 4.34 0.75
N HIS A 58 -10.28 3.30 -0.01
CA HIS A 58 -10.96 2.00 -0.03
C HIS A 58 -10.16 0.86 0.62
N ASN A 59 -9.52 1.13 1.76
CA ASN A 59 -8.71 0.15 2.51
C ASN A 59 -7.67 -0.57 1.65
N ASN A 60 -7.16 0.15 0.65
CA ASN A 60 -6.19 -0.37 -0.26
C ASN A 60 -4.84 -0.60 0.47
N TYR A 61 -4.25 -1.78 0.30
CA TYR A 61 -2.93 -2.10 0.86
C TYR A 61 -1.82 -1.26 0.20
N HIS A 62 -1.98 -0.95 -1.09
CA HIS A 62 -1.02 -0.21 -1.89
C HIS A 62 -1.28 1.30 -1.81
N THR A 63 -0.66 1.95 -0.82
CA THR A 63 -0.71 3.39 -0.62
C THR A 63 0.51 4.09 -1.23
N LYS A 64 0.41 5.40 -1.51
CA LYS A 64 1.49 6.23 -2.06
C LYS A 64 2.77 6.11 -1.25
N ASP A 65 2.64 6.23 0.07
CA ASP A 65 3.76 6.24 1.01
C ASP A 65 4.06 4.83 1.59
N GLY A 66 3.31 3.81 1.17
CA GLY A 66 3.43 2.43 1.64
C GLY A 66 3.84 1.47 0.53
N GLY A 67 3.00 0.47 0.24
CA GLY A 67 3.32 -0.59 -0.73
C GLY A 67 3.69 -0.08 -2.13
N PHE A 68 3.26 1.13 -2.51
CA PHE A 68 3.59 1.80 -3.78
C PHE A 68 4.61 2.92 -3.63
N PHE A 69 5.42 2.96 -2.56
CA PHE A 69 6.44 3.99 -2.39
C PHE A 69 7.38 4.09 -3.61
N ALA A 70 7.98 2.98 -4.05
CA ALA A 70 8.92 2.99 -5.17
C ALA A 70 8.25 3.43 -6.49
N PHE A 71 7.01 3.00 -6.73
CA PHE A 71 6.21 3.42 -7.87
C PHE A 71 5.93 4.93 -7.85
N SER A 72 5.50 5.45 -6.71
CA SER A 72 5.22 6.87 -6.50
C SER A 72 6.49 7.69 -6.70
N LYS A 73 7.61 7.25 -6.13
CA LYS A 73 8.92 7.90 -6.27
C LYS A 73 9.37 7.97 -7.72
N LEU A 74 9.26 6.87 -8.45
CA LEU A 74 9.62 6.80 -9.87
C LEU A 74 8.84 7.84 -10.68
N LEU A 75 7.52 7.86 -10.53
CA LEU A 75 6.65 8.77 -11.27
C LEU A 75 6.90 10.25 -10.93
N GLU A 76 7.09 10.56 -9.65
CA GLU A 76 7.45 11.92 -9.23
C GLU A 76 8.78 12.37 -9.83
N GLN A 77 9.78 11.48 -9.84
CA GLN A 77 11.09 11.76 -10.46
C GLN A 77 10.98 11.91 -11.98
N ASP A 78 10.02 11.24 -12.62
CA ASP A 78 9.73 11.37 -14.05
C ASP A 78 8.86 12.60 -14.39
N GLY A 79 8.50 13.39 -13.38
CA GLY A 79 7.85 14.71 -13.51
C GLY A 79 6.33 14.72 -13.32
N TYR A 80 5.71 13.58 -13.00
CA TYR A 80 4.28 13.49 -12.68
C TYR A 80 3.95 14.12 -11.32
N GLN A 81 2.67 14.42 -11.10
CA GLN A 81 2.14 14.88 -9.81
C GLN A 81 1.37 13.73 -9.13
N VAL A 82 2.03 13.00 -8.23
CA VAL A 82 1.43 11.81 -7.57
C VAL A 82 0.83 12.17 -6.22
N ASN A 83 -0.49 12.06 -6.12
CA ASN A 83 -1.26 12.42 -4.94
C ASN A 83 -2.07 11.23 -4.40
N ARG A 84 -2.48 11.35 -3.13
CA ARG A 84 -3.32 10.37 -2.44
C ARG A 84 -4.78 10.73 -2.67
N LEU A 85 -5.61 9.75 -2.99
CA LEU A 85 -7.06 9.87 -2.92
C LEU A 85 -7.52 9.31 -1.59
N THR A 86 -7.83 10.19 -0.64
CA THR A 86 -8.24 9.81 0.73
C THR A 86 -9.74 9.92 0.96
N ASP A 87 -10.46 10.58 0.05
CA ASP A 87 -11.90 10.77 0.12
C ASP A 87 -12.61 9.85 -0.87
N ALA A 88 -13.83 9.44 -0.54
CA ALA A 88 -14.72 8.73 -1.45
C ALA A 88 -14.93 9.51 -2.75
N VAL A 89 -15.09 8.81 -3.87
CA VAL A 89 -15.37 9.44 -5.19
C VAL A 89 -16.87 9.79 -5.30
N SER A 90 -17.39 10.44 -4.26
CA SER A 90 -18.81 10.82 -4.17
C SER A 90 -18.96 12.29 -4.55
N GLY A 91 -19.25 12.54 -5.82
CA GLY A 91 -19.61 13.86 -6.33
C GLY A 91 -18.62 14.44 -7.36
N ALA A 92 -19.14 15.38 -8.16
CA ALA A 92 -18.39 16.02 -9.22
C ALA A 92 -17.27 16.91 -8.63
N GLY A 93 -16.02 16.55 -8.85
CA GLY A 93 -14.88 17.40 -8.49
C GLY A 93 -13.65 16.66 -8.01
N VAL A 94 -13.83 15.51 -7.34
CA VAL A 94 -12.72 14.74 -6.75
C VAL A 94 -11.67 14.37 -7.81
N LEU A 95 -12.13 13.94 -8.98
CA LEU A 95 -11.26 13.55 -10.10
C LEU A 95 -11.02 14.68 -11.13
N LYS A 96 -11.50 15.92 -10.89
CA LYS A 96 -11.53 16.99 -11.90
C LYS A 96 -10.16 17.32 -12.49
N ASN A 97 -9.12 17.33 -11.65
CA ASN A 97 -7.75 17.61 -12.07
C ASN A 97 -6.92 16.34 -12.26
N CYS A 98 -7.50 15.16 -11.97
CA CYS A 98 -6.87 13.87 -12.12
C CYS A 98 -6.92 13.43 -13.58
N LYS A 99 -5.81 12.86 -14.07
CA LYS A 99 -5.75 12.19 -15.38
C LYS A 99 -5.66 10.68 -15.26
N ILE A 100 -5.06 10.18 -14.19
CA ILE A 100 -4.88 8.74 -13.97
C ILE A 100 -5.27 8.42 -12.54
N LEU A 101 -6.18 7.48 -12.36
CA LEU A 101 -6.59 6.93 -11.07
C LEU A 101 -6.05 5.50 -10.97
N VAL A 102 -5.36 5.20 -9.88
CA VAL A 102 -4.75 3.89 -9.60
C VAL A 102 -5.46 3.25 -8.42
N ILE A 103 -6.14 2.14 -8.66
CA ILE A 103 -6.90 1.36 -7.67
C ILE A 103 -6.35 -0.06 -7.66
N ALA A 104 -5.63 -0.45 -6.61
CA ALA A 104 -4.89 -1.72 -6.60
C ALA A 104 -5.26 -2.58 -5.40
N ASN A 105 -6.21 -3.52 -5.55
CA ASN A 105 -6.71 -4.36 -4.45
C ASN A 105 -7.48 -3.58 -3.35
N PRO A 106 -8.53 -2.83 -3.72
CA PRO A 106 -9.41 -2.17 -2.77
C PRO A 106 -10.20 -3.22 -1.96
N LEU A 107 -10.40 -2.97 -0.68
CA LEU A 107 -11.08 -3.91 0.22
C LEU A 107 -12.32 -3.26 0.85
N HIS A 108 -13.44 -3.96 0.77
CA HIS A 108 -14.60 -3.62 1.58
C HIS A 108 -14.23 -3.71 3.07
N THR A 109 -14.83 -2.85 3.89
CA THR A 109 -14.52 -2.71 5.32
C THR A 109 -14.61 -4.04 6.08
N SER A 110 -15.55 -4.91 5.71
CA SER A 110 -15.71 -6.26 6.29
C SER A 110 -14.52 -7.20 6.05
N ASN A 111 -13.67 -6.93 5.05
CA ASN A 111 -12.60 -7.82 4.60
C ASN A 111 -11.20 -7.34 5.01
N THR A 112 -11.08 -6.26 5.76
CA THR A 112 -9.80 -5.64 6.16
C THR A 112 -8.95 -6.52 7.08
N ASN A 113 -9.58 -7.27 7.98
CA ASN A 113 -8.90 -8.13 8.96
C ASN A 113 -9.23 -9.62 8.84
N ASN A 114 -10.24 -9.96 8.05
CA ASN A 114 -10.72 -11.32 7.87
C ASN A 114 -11.17 -11.49 6.43
N TRP A 115 -10.20 -11.67 5.54
CA TRP A 115 -10.51 -11.91 4.13
C TRP A 115 -11.26 -13.23 4.00
N ALA A 116 -12.56 -13.13 3.71
CA ALA A 116 -13.46 -14.26 3.55
C ALA A 116 -14.43 -13.99 2.41
N LEU A 117 -14.91 -15.06 1.79
CA LEU A 117 -15.99 -14.96 0.81
C LEU A 117 -17.35 -14.79 1.51
N PRO A 118 -18.28 -14.04 0.90
CA PRO A 118 -18.13 -13.25 -0.33
C PRO A 118 -17.26 -12.00 -0.13
N THR A 119 -16.67 -11.47 -1.20
CA THR A 119 -15.95 -10.18 -1.22
C THR A 119 -16.88 -9.08 -1.75
N PRO A 120 -17.54 -8.28 -0.89
CA PRO A 120 -18.39 -7.19 -1.35
C PRO A 120 -17.58 -6.13 -2.09
N SER A 121 -18.24 -5.32 -2.91
CA SER A 121 -17.61 -4.16 -3.54
C SER A 121 -17.07 -3.21 -2.46
N ALA A 122 -15.83 -2.73 -2.62
CA ALA A 122 -15.29 -1.68 -1.77
C ALA A 122 -15.91 -0.31 -2.06
N PHE A 123 -16.42 -0.12 -3.29
CA PHE A 123 -17.01 1.12 -3.77
C PHE A 123 -18.54 1.07 -3.73
N SER A 124 -19.15 2.23 -3.48
CA SER A 124 -20.58 2.44 -3.68
C SER A 124 -20.94 2.48 -5.17
N LYS A 125 -22.24 2.34 -5.49
CA LYS A 125 -22.71 2.45 -6.87
C LYS A 125 -22.49 3.86 -7.43
N GLU A 126 -22.63 4.85 -6.56
CA GLU A 126 -22.42 6.25 -6.87
C GLU A 126 -20.98 6.51 -7.30
N GLU A 127 -20.00 5.98 -6.56
CA GLU A 127 -18.58 6.08 -6.91
C GLU A 127 -18.26 5.39 -8.23
N ILE A 128 -18.76 4.17 -8.43
CA ILE A 128 -18.58 3.43 -9.69
C ILE A 128 -19.11 4.26 -10.87
N ASN A 129 -20.29 4.86 -10.73
CA ASN A 129 -20.87 5.69 -11.77
C ASN A 129 -20.04 6.96 -12.04
N GLU A 130 -19.50 7.61 -11.01
CA GLU A 130 -18.66 8.80 -11.18
C GLU A 130 -17.30 8.46 -11.81
N ILE A 131 -16.67 7.35 -11.42
CA ILE A 131 -15.44 6.85 -12.06
C ILE A 131 -15.73 6.50 -13.53
N GLU A 132 -16.84 5.81 -13.82
CA GLU A 132 -17.21 5.46 -15.19
C GLU A 132 -17.43 6.71 -16.07
N LYS A 133 -18.14 7.71 -15.55
CA LYS A 133 -18.33 9.00 -16.24
C LYS A 133 -16.98 9.68 -16.50
N TRP A 134 -16.11 9.71 -15.49
CA TRP A 134 -14.78 10.30 -15.60
C TRP A 134 -13.91 9.60 -16.66
N VAL A 135 -13.88 8.26 -16.67
CA VAL A 135 -13.17 7.48 -17.72
C VAL A 135 -13.72 7.81 -19.11
N LYS A 136 -15.04 7.92 -19.27
CA LYS A 136 -15.68 8.30 -20.54
C LYS A 136 -15.28 9.69 -21.05
N THR A 137 -14.72 10.56 -20.21
CA THR A 137 -14.16 11.86 -20.65
C THR A 137 -12.74 11.77 -21.21
N GLY A 138 -12.15 10.56 -21.27
CA GLY A 138 -10.81 10.30 -21.79
C GLY A 138 -9.72 10.27 -20.71
N ALA A 139 -10.08 9.91 -19.48
CA ALA A 139 -9.15 9.69 -18.39
C ALA A 139 -8.95 8.20 -18.12
N ASP A 140 -7.86 7.82 -17.47
CA ASP A 140 -7.44 6.41 -17.36
C ASP A 140 -7.58 5.86 -15.93
N CYS A 141 -8.21 4.70 -15.79
CA CYS A 141 -8.29 3.97 -14.52
C CYS A 141 -7.52 2.65 -14.63
N PHE A 142 -6.63 2.39 -13.67
CA PHE A 142 -5.83 1.16 -13.58
C PHE A 142 -6.09 0.41 -12.28
#